data_AF-A0A6V6YWX4-F1
#
_entry.id   AF-A0A6V6YWX4-F1
#
_cell.length_a   1.000
_cell.length_b   1.000
_cell.length_c   1.000
_cell.angle_alpha   90.00
_cell.angle_beta   90.00
_cell.angle_gamma   90.00
#
_symmetry.space_group_name_H-M   'P 1'
#
loop_
_entity.id
_entity.type
_entity.pdbx_description
1 polymer ?
#
loop_
_entity_poly.entity_id
_entity_poly.type
_entity_poly.pdbx_seq_one_letter_code
_entity_poly.pdbx_strand_id
1 'polypeptide(L)'
;MKENDKEIENLIEKMMAENTLESPSADFTSNLMSHILVAEKAKIKPYKPLISISTWIFIGIALAVLVLYNVFFAGAENNIEIGKSYTDKISAIVSGIHISKTTLYAILIVPFMILVQVGVLKNYFDKKYQV
;
A
#
# COMPACT_ATOMS: atom_id res chain seq x y z
N MET A 1 -26.48 -56.25 40.78
CA MET A 1 -26.43 -54.87 40.25
C MET A 1 -25.39 -54.78 39.14
N LYS A 2 -25.60 -55.51 38.04
CA LYS A 2 -24.68 -55.58 36.88
C LYS A 2 -25.40 -55.89 35.56
N GLU A 3 -26.63 -56.40 35.61
CA GLU A 3 -27.42 -56.80 34.44
C GLU A 3 -28.18 -55.62 33.82
N ASN A 4 -28.82 -54.78 34.64
CA ASN A 4 -29.53 -53.57 34.16
C ASN A 4 -28.62 -52.59 33.40
N ASP A 5 -27.38 -52.40 33.84
CA ASP A 5 -26.47 -51.45 33.19
C ASP A 5 -26.11 -51.90 31.77
N LYS A 6 -25.93 -53.22 31.57
CA LYS A 6 -25.68 -53.80 30.25
C LYS A 6 -26.89 -53.72 29.32
N GLU A 7 -28.08 -53.82 29.87
CA GLU A 7 -29.32 -53.67 29.09
C GLU A 7 -29.47 -52.23 28.59
N ILE A 8 -29.16 -51.24 29.43
CA ILE A 8 -29.16 -49.83 29.04
C ILE A 8 -28.07 -49.53 27.99
N GLU A 9 -26.87 -50.09 28.15
CA GLU A 9 -25.78 -49.93 27.19
C GLU A 9 -26.14 -50.50 25.81
N ASN A 10 -26.75 -51.70 25.78
CA ASN A 10 -27.27 -52.30 24.55
C ASN A 10 -28.38 -51.47 23.89
N LEU A 11 -29.25 -50.84 24.68
CA LEU A 11 -30.30 -49.96 24.16
C LEU A 11 -29.73 -48.68 23.53
N ILE A 12 -28.67 -48.11 24.14
CA ILE A 12 -27.96 -46.95 23.59
C ILE A 12 -27.23 -47.32 22.31
N GLU A 13 -26.52 -48.46 22.29
CA GLU A 13 -25.79 -48.94 21.11
C GLU A 13 -26.75 -49.22 19.95
N LYS A 14 -27.91 -49.82 20.23
CA LYS A 14 -28.94 -50.07 19.23
C LYS A 14 -29.55 -48.77 18.69
N MET A 15 -29.83 -47.77 19.55
CA MET A 15 -30.29 -46.45 19.09
C MET A 15 -29.24 -45.71 18.26
N MET A 16 -27.96 -45.82 18.61
CA MET A 16 -26.87 -45.20 17.85
C MET A 16 -26.65 -45.90 16.50
N ALA A 17 -26.81 -47.23 16.45
CA ALA A 17 -26.66 -48.02 15.23
C ALA A 17 -27.83 -47.84 14.25
N GLU A 18 -29.05 -47.64 14.76
CA GLU A 18 -30.24 -47.39 13.94
C GLU A 18 -30.30 -45.95 13.39
N ASN A 19 -29.58 -45.01 14.01
CA ASN A 19 -29.41 -43.67 13.46
C ASN A 19 -28.41 -43.73 12.30
N THR A 20 -28.93 -43.69 11.07
CA THR A 20 -28.11 -43.48 9.88
C THR A 20 -27.33 -42.18 10.05
N LEU A 21 -26.00 -42.24 9.98
CA LEU A 21 -25.15 -41.06 10.00
C LEU A 21 -25.67 -40.08 8.93
N GLU A 22 -26.18 -38.94 9.36
CA GLU A 22 -26.58 -37.86 8.45
C GLU A 22 -25.32 -37.39 7.71
N SER A 23 -25.10 -37.94 6.53
CA SER A 23 -24.06 -37.49 5.64
C SER A 23 -24.46 -36.09 5.17
N PRO A 24 -23.55 -35.11 5.23
CA PRO A 24 -23.80 -33.85 4.55
C PRO A 24 -24.12 -34.11 3.07
N SER A 25 -24.87 -33.20 2.47
CA SER A 25 -25.15 -33.26 1.03
C SER A 25 -23.83 -33.38 0.25
N ALA A 26 -23.84 -34.06 -0.89
CA ALA A 26 -22.64 -34.21 -1.74
C ALA A 26 -21.95 -32.87 -2.05
N ASP A 27 -22.73 -31.78 -2.13
CA ASP A 27 -22.26 -30.44 -2.44
C ASP A 27 -21.89 -29.59 -1.21
N PHE A 28 -21.96 -30.13 0.01
CA PHE A 28 -21.75 -29.37 1.25
C PHE A 28 -20.37 -28.70 1.27
N THR A 29 -19.32 -29.45 0.94
CA THR A 29 -17.96 -28.92 0.88
C THR A 29 -17.81 -27.85 -0.19
N SER A 30 -18.42 -28.05 -1.36
CA SER A 30 -18.39 -27.09 -2.47
C SER A 30 -19.09 -25.77 -2.10
N ASN A 31 -20.26 -25.88 -1.44
CA ASN A 31 -21.01 -24.72 -0.99
C ASN A 31 -20.31 -24.01 0.17
N LEU A 32 -19.74 -24.74 1.12
CA LEU A 32 -18.98 -24.15 2.21
C LEU A 32 -17.74 -23.42 1.69
N MET A 33 -16.99 -24.04 0.78
CA MET A 33 -15.79 -23.45 0.18
C MET A 33 -16.11 -22.20 -0.64
N SER A 34 -17.24 -22.19 -1.36
CA SER A 34 -17.67 -21.00 -2.12
C SER A 34 -17.98 -19.81 -1.20
N HIS A 35 -18.61 -20.05 -0.05
CA HIS A 35 -18.91 -19.00 0.93
C HIS A 35 -17.65 -18.52 1.66
N ILE A 36 -16.73 -19.42 2.00
CA ILE A 36 -15.44 -19.07 2.63
C ILE A 36 -14.61 -18.19 1.70
N LEU A 37 -14.47 -18.55 0.42
CA LEU A 37 -13.71 -17.78 -0.55
C LEU A 37 -14.29 -16.37 -0.77
N VAL A 38 -15.62 -16.23 -0.77
CA VAL A 38 -16.26 -14.92 -0.87
C VAL A 38 -16.03 -14.08 0.39
N ALA A 39 -16.13 -14.68 1.58
CA ALA A 39 -15.89 -14.00 2.85
C ALA A 39 -14.41 -13.59 3.04
N GLU A 40 -13.48 -14.42 2.57
CA GLU A 40 -12.04 -14.13 2.58
C GLU A 40 -11.71 -12.97 1.63
N LYS A 41 -12.22 -13.01 0.39
CA LYS A 41 -12.06 -11.91 -0.58
C LYS A 41 -12.68 -10.60 -0.08
N ALA A 42 -13.76 -10.65 0.68
CA ALA A 42 -14.38 -9.47 1.28
C ALA A 42 -13.56 -8.88 2.45
N LYS A 43 -12.74 -9.69 3.15
CA LYS A 43 -11.83 -9.20 4.20
C LYS A 43 -10.61 -8.50 3.63
N ILE A 44 -10.14 -8.91 2.44
CA ILE A 44 -9.03 -8.25 1.76
C ILE A 44 -9.59 -6.99 1.09
N LYS A 45 -9.78 -5.91 1.86
CA LYS A 45 -9.94 -4.59 1.27
C LYS A 45 -8.61 -4.23 0.62
N PRO A 46 -8.49 -4.23 -0.72
CA PRO A 46 -7.24 -3.82 -1.34
C PRO A 46 -6.96 -2.38 -0.92
N TYR A 47 -5.73 -2.12 -0.51
CA TYR A 47 -5.28 -0.77 -0.19
C TYR A 47 -5.44 0.09 -1.45
N LYS A 48 -6.50 0.89 -1.50
CA LYS A 48 -6.71 1.87 -2.56
C LYS A 48 -5.97 3.13 -2.13
N PRO A 49 -4.83 3.48 -2.75
CA PRO A 49 -4.09 4.67 -2.38
C PRO A 49 -4.99 5.90 -2.54
N LEU A 50 -4.97 6.78 -1.53
CA LEU A 50 -5.82 7.98 -1.45
C LEU A 50 -5.68 8.89 -2.69
N ILE A 51 -4.52 8.83 -3.34
CA ILE A 51 -4.18 9.52 -4.57
C ILE A 51 -3.58 8.48 -5.52
N SER A 52 -4.07 8.45 -6.77
CA SER A 52 -3.59 7.51 -7.78
C SER A 52 -2.10 7.75 -8.08
N ILE A 53 -1.36 6.71 -8.48
CA ILE A 53 0.07 6.83 -8.80
C ILE A 53 0.31 7.86 -9.93
N SER A 54 -0.61 7.91 -10.89
CA SER A 54 -0.55 8.87 -12.01
C SER A 54 -0.68 10.31 -11.52
N THR A 55 -1.51 10.55 -10.50
CA THR A 55 -1.68 11.88 -9.91
C THR A 55 -0.40 12.33 -9.18
N TRP A 56 0.30 11.42 -8.50
CA TRP A 56 1.61 11.72 -7.88
C TRP A 56 2.70 12.01 -8.91
N ILE A 57 2.73 11.28 -10.02
CA ILE A 57 3.67 11.57 -11.12
C ILE A 57 3.37 12.95 -11.71
N PHE A 58 2.09 13.27 -11.93
CA PHE A 58 1.67 14.57 -12.44
C PHE A 58 2.07 15.71 -11.50
N ILE A 59 1.89 15.55 -10.18
CA ILE A 59 2.31 16.56 -9.19
C ILE A 59 3.82 16.76 -9.22
N GLY A 60 4.61 15.69 -9.34
CA GLY A 60 6.06 15.75 -9.42
C GLY A 60 6.55 16.46 -10.68
N ILE A 61 5.94 16.15 -11.84
CA ILE A 61 6.25 16.81 -13.11
C ILE A 61 5.88 18.29 -13.05
N ALA A 62 4.70 18.64 -12.54
CA ALA A 62 4.26 20.03 -12.43
C ALA A 62 5.23 20.84 -11.55
N LEU A 63 5.67 20.28 -10.42
CA LEU A 63 6.65 20.92 -9.54
C LEU A 63 8.01 21.07 -10.23
N ALA A 64 8.48 20.03 -10.93
CA ALA A 64 9.74 20.05 -11.66
C ALA A 64 9.73 21.09 -12.79
N VAL A 65 8.62 21.22 -13.52
CA VAL A 65 8.43 22.24 -14.57
C VAL A 65 8.45 23.64 -13.97
N LEU A 66 7.80 23.86 -12.82
CA LEU A 66 7.87 25.16 -12.12
C LEU A 66 9.29 25.50 -11.69
N VAL A 67 10.04 24.54 -11.17
CA VAL A 67 11.44 24.74 -10.78
C VAL A 67 12.30 25.01 -12.02
N LEU A 68 12.16 24.23 -13.09
CA LEU A 68 12.88 24.48 -14.34
C LEU A 68 12.53 25.86 -14.91
N TYR A 69 11.26 26.22 -14.95
CA TYR A 69 10.81 27.51 -15.43
C TYR A 69 11.47 28.65 -14.65
N ASN A 70 11.52 28.55 -13.31
CA ASN A 70 12.22 29.54 -12.49
C ASN A 70 13.73 29.55 -12.79
N VAL A 71 14.40 28.40 -12.89
CA VAL A 71 15.86 28.36 -13.15
C VAL A 71 16.21 28.93 -14.53
N PHE A 72 15.43 28.62 -15.57
CA PHE A 72 15.74 29.03 -16.94
C PHE A 72 15.20 30.41 -17.32
N PHE A 73 14.07 30.84 -16.75
CA PHE A 73 13.39 32.08 -17.11
C PHE A 73 13.42 33.17 -16.02
N ALA A 74 13.88 32.88 -14.78
CA ALA A 74 13.99 33.92 -13.75
C ALA A 74 15.12 34.94 -14.00
N GLY A 75 15.93 34.77 -15.06
CA GLY A 75 16.92 35.74 -15.51
C GLY A 75 16.33 36.98 -16.20
N ALA A 76 15.04 36.99 -16.53
CA ALA A 76 14.35 38.18 -17.04
C ALA A 76 13.67 38.91 -15.87
N GLU A 77 14.41 39.85 -15.26
CA GLU A 77 13.93 40.94 -14.38
C GLU A 77 12.51 40.79 -13.80
N ASN A 78 12.33 39.80 -12.92
CA ASN A 78 11.06 39.66 -12.21
C ASN A 78 11.04 40.62 -11.04
N ASN A 79 10.43 41.79 -11.25
CA ASN A 79 10.08 42.77 -10.23
C ASN A 79 8.94 42.26 -9.33
N ILE A 80 9.11 41.08 -8.73
CA ILE A 80 8.22 40.53 -7.72
C ILE A 80 8.76 41.01 -6.38
N GLU A 81 8.24 42.15 -5.91
CA GLU A 81 8.60 42.80 -4.64
C GLU A 81 8.44 41.86 -3.43
N ILE A 82 7.56 40.86 -3.54
CA ILE A 82 7.35 39.80 -2.54
C ILE A 82 8.52 38.81 -2.50
N GLY A 83 9.25 38.60 -3.60
CA GLY A 83 10.40 37.69 -3.65
C GLY A 83 11.61 38.25 -2.92
N LYS A 84 11.93 39.54 -3.13
CA LYS A 84 13.16 40.18 -2.62
C LYS A 84 13.39 39.97 -1.12
N SER A 85 12.36 40.12 -0.28
CA SER A 85 12.52 39.97 1.18
C SER A 85 12.84 38.54 1.64
N TYR A 86 12.31 37.52 0.96
CA TYR A 86 12.63 36.12 1.27
C TYR A 86 13.95 35.69 0.63
N THR A 87 14.21 36.11 -0.61
CA THR A 87 15.46 35.78 -1.30
C THR A 87 16.66 36.41 -0.59
N ASP A 88 16.56 37.65 -0.08
CA ASP A 88 17.66 38.30 0.64
C ASP A 88 17.94 37.64 2.00
N LYS A 89 16.89 37.19 2.71
CA LYS A 89 17.04 36.44 3.97
C LYS A 89 17.62 35.04 3.74
N ILE A 90 17.15 34.34 2.71
CA ILE A 90 17.67 33.01 2.35
C ILE A 90 19.10 33.15 1.82
N SER A 91 19.37 34.17 1.00
CA SER A 91 20.71 34.47 0.48
C SER A 91 21.68 34.79 1.62
N ALA A 92 21.28 35.58 2.62
CA ALA A 92 22.11 35.87 3.80
C ALA A 92 22.40 34.64 4.68
N ILE A 93 21.46 33.67 4.75
CA ILE A 93 21.65 32.41 5.47
C ILE A 93 22.54 31.44 4.68
N VAL A 94 22.41 31.44 3.34
CA VAL A 94 23.13 30.54 2.43
C VAL A 94 24.50 31.11 2.02
N SER A 95 24.73 32.43 2.11
CA SER A 95 26.00 33.08 1.75
C SER A 95 27.16 32.70 2.66
N GLY A 96 26.87 32.26 3.89
CA GLY A 96 27.87 31.67 4.79
C GLY A 96 28.21 30.21 4.46
N ILE A 97 27.44 29.57 3.56
CA ILE A 97 27.57 28.15 3.21
C ILE A 97 28.19 28.06 1.81
N HIS A 98 29.47 27.72 1.76
CA HIS A 98 30.15 27.43 0.50
C HIS A 98 29.65 26.08 -0.06
N ILE A 99 28.55 26.11 -0.81
CA ILE A 99 28.00 24.92 -1.48
C ILE A 99 28.91 24.60 -2.67
N SER A 100 29.65 23.48 -2.57
CA SER A 100 30.46 22.99 -3.67
C SER A 100 29.58 22.53 -4.84
N LYS A 101 30.07 22.59 -6.07
CA LYS A 101 29.35 22.10 -7.26
C LYS A 101 28.93 20.63 -7.09
N THR A 102 29.77 19.82 -6.46
CA THR A 102 29.47 18.41 -6.15
C THR A 102 28.30 18.27 -5.17
N THR A 103 28.25 19.11 -4.13
CA THR A 103 27.12 19.14 -3.18
C THR A 103 25.82 19.54 -3.87
N LEU A 104 25.88 20.50 -4.80
CA LEU A 104 24.73 20.92 -5.59
C LEU A 104 24.20 19.79 -6.49
N TYR A 105 25.09 19.07 -7.19
CA TYR A 105 24.69 17.89 -7.97
C TYR A 105 24.13 16.77 -7.11
N ALA A 106 24.70 16.54 -5.93
CA ALA A 106 24.19 15.53 -4.99
C ALA A 106 22.77 15.87 -4.50
N ILE A 107 22.49 17.14 -4.21
CA ILE A 107 21.15 17.59 -3.79
C ILE A 107 20.09 17.37 -4.87
N LEU A 108 20.49 17.33 -6.14
CA LEU A 108 19.58 17.09 -7.26
C LEU A 108 19.43 15.59 -7.57
N ILE A 109 20.53 14.84 -7.56
CA ILE A 109 20.56 13.41 -7.90
C ILE A 109 19.95 12.54 -6.80
N VAL A 110 20.20 12.84 -5.53
CA VAL A 110 19.71 12.03 -4.40
C VAL A 110 18.18 11.93 -4.37
N PRO A 111 17.40 13.03 -4.41
CA PRO A 111 15.94 12.93 -4.41
C PRO A 111 15.41 12.26 -5.69
N PHE A 112 16.03 12.48 -6.84
CA PHE A 112 15.68 11.78 -8.08
C PHE A 112 15.84 10.26 -7.93
N MET A 113 16.96 9.83 -7.33
CA MET A 113 17.25 8.43 -7.10
C MET A 113 16.26 7.80 -6.08
N ILE A 114 15.87 8.54 -5.05
CA ILE A 114 14.83 8.11 -4.08
C ILE A 114 13.48 7.90 -4.78
N LEU A 115 13.08 8.79 -5.69
CA LEU A 115 11.83 8.62 -6.46
C LEU A 115 11.85 7.33 -7.29
N VAL A 116 12.97 7.04 -7.94
CA VAL A 116 13.15 5.78 -8.69
C VAL A 116 13.09 4.58 -7.76
N GLN A 117 13.78 4.62 -6.62
CA GLN A 117 13.79 3.55 -5.63
C GLN A 117 12.39 3.25 -5.08
N VAL A 118 11.61 4.28 -4.75
CA VAL A 118 10.22 4.14 -4.29
C VAL A 118 9.35 3.50 -5.38
N GLY A 119 9.53 3.88 -6.65
CA GLY A 119 8.82 3.27 -7.78
C GLY A 119 9.14 1.79 -7.95
N VAL A 120 10.42 1.41 -7.89
CA VAL A 120 10.87 0.02 -7.99
C VAL A 120 10.34 -0.81 -6.82
N LEU A 121 10.44 -0.28 -5.59
CA LEU A 121 9.99 -0.96 -4.38
C LEU A 121 8.47 -1.17 -4.39
N LYS A 122 7.72 -0.16 -4.85
CA LYS A 122 6.27 -0.29 -5.03
C LYS A 122 5.93 -1.35 -6.07
N ASN A 123 6.60 -1.38 -7.22
CA ASN A 123 6.35 -2.37 -8.26
C ASN A 123 6.70 -3.80 -7.78
N TYR A 124 7.75 -3.94 -6.98
CA TYR A 124 8.12 -5.22 -6.37
C TYR A 124 7.05 -5.72 -5.39
N PHE A 125 6.53 -4.84 -4.52
CA PHE A 125 5.48 -5.21 -3.57
C PHE A 125 4.11 -5.44 -4.23
N ASP A 126 3.75 -4.66 -5.26
CA ASP A 126 2.53 -4.90 -6.05
C ASP A 126 2.56 -6.32 -6.67
N LYS A 127 3.70 -6.75 -7.22
CA LYS A 127 3.85 -8.11 -7.77
C LYS A 127 3.84 -9.21 -6.71
N LYS A 128 4.32 -8.93 -5.49
CA LYS A 128 4.39 -9.91 -4.40
C LYS A 128 3.04 -10.10 -3.69
N TYR A 129 2.18 -9.08 -3.70
CA TYR A 129 0.89 -9.09 -3.00
C TYR A 129 -0.33 -9.16 -3.94
N GLN A 130 -0.13 -9.32 -5.24
CA GLN A 130 -1.18 -9.78 -6.15
C GLN A 130 -1.43 -11.27 -5.91
N VAL A 131 -2.36 -11.57 -5.00
CA VAL A 131 -3.11 -12.84 -4.93
C VAL A 131 -4.43 -12.65 -5.67
#